data_AF-A0A1I6QS76-F1
#
_entry.id   AF-A0A1I6QS76-F1
#
_cell.length_a   1.000
_cell.length_b   1.000
_cell.length_c   1.000
_cell.angle_alpha   90.00
_cell.angle_beta   90.00
_cell.angle_gamma   90.00
#
_symmetry.space_group_name_H-M   'P 1'
#
loop_
_entity.id
_entity.type
_entity.pdbx_description
1 polymer ?
#
loop_
_entity_poly.entity_id
_entity_poly.type
_entity_poly.pdbx_seq_one_letter_code
_entity_poly.pdbx_strand_id
1 'polypeptide(L)'
;MGTRNKKVLWALVALVVVLAGVGGWMLRSGGPISASGSNPVPVGTPTIVSTSELEDLAGQHYPLYWAGERPDTKIEVTVTRKNAIFVRYLPQNVPAGDPGQYLTVATYYAINGYEALRGAQEDMADVAEAEDGALIAVFHNRSLSTYFSFKNGGFQTEVFSPMIGESKQLTDNGTIKIVGGDS
;
A
#
# COMPACT_ATOMS: atom_id res chain seq x y z
N MET A 1 3.18 -8.53 37.76
CA MET A 1 3.71 -8.98 36.47
C MET A 1 2.56 -9.44 35.58
N GLY A 2 2.02 -8.55 34.74
CA GLY A 2 0.98 -8.90 33.78
C GLY A 2 1.61 -9.37 32.48
N THR A 3 1.30 -10.60 32.07
CA THR A 3 1.58 -11.15 30.74
C THR A 3 0.84 -10.30 29.69
N ARG A 4 1.50 -9.24 29.22
CA ARG A 4 1.06 -8.48 28.05
C ARG A 4 1.00 -9.45 26.88
N ASN A 5 -0.22 -9.81 26.49
CA ASN A 5 -0.54 -10.78 25.46
C ASN A 5 0.22 -10.47 24.17
N LYS A 6 1.29 -11.23 23.91
CA LYS A 6 2.07 -11.17 22.66
C LYS A 6 1.16 -11.25 21.42
N LYS A 7 0.00 -11.90 21.55
CA LYS A 7 -1.07 -12.01 20.54
C LYS A 7 -1.63 -10.68 20.03
N VAL A 8 -1.50 -9.58 20.77
CA VAL A 8 -1.96 -8.24 20.30
C VAL A 8 -0.94 -7.60 19.36
N LEU A 9 0.35 -7.91 19.49
CA LEU A 9 1.38 -7.44 18.54
C LEU A 9 1.20 -8.08 17.15
N TRP A 10 0.73 -9.32 17.10
CA TRP A 10 0.48 -10.06 15.85
C TRP A 10 -0.70 -9.51 15.03
N ALA A 11 -1.58 -8.71 15.61
CA ALA A 11 -2.72 -8.13 14.88
C ALA A 11 -2.28 -7.01 13.92
N LEU A 12 -1.08 -6.43 14.10
CA LEU A 12 -0.57 -5.32 13.29
C LEU A 12 0.45 -5.73 12.22
N VAL A 13 0.86 -7.01 12.17
CA VAL A 13 1.53 -7.58 10.98
C VAL A 13 0.45 -7.85 9.93
N ALA A 14 -0.33 -6.82 9.58
CA ALA A 14 -1.68 -6.90 9.05
C ALA A 14 -1.85 -8.02 8.02
N LEU A 15 -2.78 -8.91 8.35
CA LEU A 15 -3.63 -9.72 7.48
C LEU A 15 -3.28 -9.63 5.97
N VAL A 16 -2.46 -10.55 5.47
CA VAL A 16 -2.52 -10.91 4.05
C VAL A 16 -3.86 -11.61 3.80
N VAL A 17 -4.45 -11.34 2.65
CA VAL A 17 -5.75 -11.79 2.11
C VAL A 17 -6.91 -10.81 2.35
N VAL A 18 -6.89 -9.69 1.62
CA VAL A 18 -8.08 -9.27 0.87
C VAL A 18 -7.68 -8.84 -0.54
N LEU A 19 -7.09 -9.74 -1.34
CA LEU A 19 -6.94 -9.52 -2.80
C LEU A 19 -7.64 -10.59 -3.64
N ALA A 20 -8.66 -11.26 -3.08
CA ALA A 20 -9.61 -12.06 -3.85
C ALA A 20 -11.08 -11.71 -3.53
N GLY A 21 -11.33 -10.67 -2.71
CA GLY A 21 -12.63 -10.51 -2.04
C GLY A 21 -13.22 -9.11 -1.97
N VAL A 22 -12.60 -8.05 -2.51
CA VAL A 22 -13.25 -6.72 -2.55
C VAL A 22 -14.20 -6.59 -3.75
N GLY A 23 -13.97 -7.34 -4.84
CA GLY A 23 -14.81 -7.28 -6.05
C GLY A 23 -16.14 -8.04 -5.99
N GLY A 24 -16.32 -8.94 -5.02
CA GLY A 24 -17.42 -9.93 -5.05
C GLY A 24 -18.73 -9.51 -4.40
N TRP A 25 -18.77 -8.47 -3.54
CA TRP A 25 -19.95 -8.20 -2.70
C TRP A 25 -20.51 -6.77 -2.73
N MET A 26 -20.06 -5.92 -3.65
CA MET A 26 -20.77 -4.66 -3.95
C MET A 26 -21.01 -4.54 -5.46
N LEU A 27 -21.91 -5.39 -5.95
CA LEU A 27 -22.39 -5.35 -7.33
C LEU A 27 -23.31 -4.14 -7.59
N ARG A 28 -23.18 -3.62 -8.81
CA ARG A 28 -24.14 -2.86 -9.64
C ARG A 28 -24.18 -1.33 -9.56
N SER A 29 -23.33 -0.71 -10.38
CA SER A 29 -23.61 0.41 -11.33
C SER A 29 -22.24 0.91 -11.85
N GLY A 30 -21.89 1.10 -13.12
CA GLY A 30 -22.65 1.30 -14.36
C GLY A 30 -22.29 2.65 -15.02
N GLY A 31 -21.07 2.81 -15.58
CA GLY A 31 -20.57 3.85 -16.54
C GLY A 31 -20.67 5.35 -16.13
N PRO A 32 -20.13 6.33 -16.92
CA PRO A 32 -19.07 6.33 -17.93
C PRO A 32 -17.75 6.97 -17.43
N ILE A 33 -16.71 6.89 -18.25
CA ILE A 33 -15.44 7.60 -18.11
C ILE A 33 -15.70 9.08 -18.40
N SER A 34 -15.36 9.98 -17.49
CA SER A 34 -15.32 11.43 -17.75
C SER A 34 -14.29 12.09 -16.85
N ALA A 35 -13.15 12.45 -17.44
CA ALA A 35 -12.20 13.38 -16.87
C ALA A 35 -12.78 14.80 -16.98
N SER A 36 -13.05 15.43 -15.83
CA SER A 36 -12.97 16.88 -15.56
C SER A 36 -13.70 17.19 -14.25
N GLY A 37 -12.95 17.66 -13.25
CA GLY A 37 -13.46 18.06 -11.95
C GLY A 37 -13.11 17.05 -10.86
N SER A 38 -12.47 17.55 -9.81
CA SER A 38 -12.02 16.85 -8.61
C SER A 38 -13.16 16.14 -7.89
N ASN A 39 -13.60 15.00 -8.42
CA ASN A 39 -14.47 14.11 -7.68
C ASN A 39 -13.59 13.30 -6.71
N PRO A 40 -13.81 13.45 -5.38
CA PRO A 40 -13.00 12.73 -4.40
C PRO A 40 -13.14 11.23 -4.61
N VAL A 41 -12.02 10.50 -4.50
CA VAL A 41 -11.99 9.03 -4.59
C VAL A 41 -12.99 8.46 -3.56
N PRO A 42 -14.06 7.77 -3.99
CA PRO A 42 -15.06 7.28 -3.06
C PRO A 42 -14.50 6.22 -2.12
N VAL A 43 -14.82 6.33 -0.82
CA VAL A 43 -14.37 5.35 0.18
C VAL A 43 -14.98 3.98 -0.10
N GLY A 44 -14.13 2.98 -0.25
CA GLY A 44 -14.47 1.58 -0.47
C GLY A 44 -14.67 1.20 -1.94
N THR A 45 -14.48 2.12 -2.88
CA THR A 45 -14.65 1.87 -4.31
C THR A 45 -13.32 1.95 -5.04
N PRO A 46 -12.85 0.84 -5.65
CA PRO A 46 -11.70 0.87 -6.55
C PRO A 46 -11.95 1.82 -7.72
N THR A 47 -11.07 2.79 -7.90
CA THR A 47 -11.25 3.87 -8.88
C THR A 47 -9.98 4.05 -9.69
N ILE A 48 -10.07 4.02 -11.03
CA ILE A 48 -8.93 4.42 -11.87
C ILE A 48 -8.76 5.94 -11.76
N VAL A 49 -7.54 6.38 -11.47
CA VAL A 49 -7.20 7.80 -11.30
C VAL A 49 -6.04 8.20 -12.21
N SER A 50 -5.95 9.48 -12.54
CA SER A 50 -4.74 10.08 -13.10
C SER A 50 -3.67 10.30 -12.01
N THR A 51 -2.44 10.60 -12.44
CA THR A 51 -1.36 11.02 -11.53
C THR A 51 -1.73 12.28 -10.76
N SER A 52 -2.36 13.27 -11.41
CA SER A 52 -2.80 14.50 -10.74
C SER A 52 -3.89 14.25 -9.69
N GLU A 53 -4.83 13.33 -9.96
CA GLU A 53 -5.86 12.94 -8.98
C GLU A 53 -5.25 12.18 -7.79
N LEU A 54 -4.20 11.40 -8.02
CA LEU A 54 -3.43 10.75 -6.96
C LEU A 54 -2.68 11.77 -6.09
N GLU A 55 -2.11 12.82 -6.69
CA GLU A 55 -1.47 13.94 -5.98
C GLU A 55 -2.47 14.75 -5.15
N ASP A 56 -3.63 15.07 -5.72
CA ASP A 56 -4.73 15.73 -5.01
C ASP A 56 -5.21 14.91 -3.81
N LEU A 57 -5.26 13.58 -3.95
CA LEU A 57 -5.57 12.66 -2.86
C LEU A 57 -4.48 12.66 -1.79
N ALA A 58 -3.20 12.62 -2.19
CA ALA A 58 -2.08 12.66 -1.28
C ALA A 58 -2.12 13.94 -0.44
N GLY A 59 -2.43 15.10 -1.03
CA GLY A 59 -2.65 16.38 -0.34
C GLY A 59 -3.64 16.33 0.83
N GLN A 60 -4.58 15.38 0.81
CA GLN A 60 -5.58 15.17 1.87
C GLN A 60 -5.16 14.11 2.90
N HIS A 61 -4.21 13.25 2.54
CA HIS A 61 -3.82 12.05 3.29
C HIS A 61 -2.29 11.87 3.21
N TYR A 62 -1.53 12.51 4.10
CA TYR A 62 -0.07 12.39 4.14
C TYR A 62 0.43 11.48 5.27
N PRO A 63 1.47 10.63 5.02
CA PRO A 63 2.16 10.40 3.74
C PRO A 63 1.62 9.24 2.89
N LEU A 64 1.40 9.44 1.58
CA LEU A 64 1.00 8.40 0.61
C LEU A 64 2.18 8.00 -0.30
N TYR A 65 2.44 6.69 -0.44
CA TYR A 65 3.52 6.17 -1.28
C TYR A 65 3.03 5.44 -2.53
N TRP A 66 3.85 5.43 -3.57
CA TRP A 66 3.60 4.78 -4.86
C TRP A 66 4.91 4.41 -5.55
N ALA A 67 4.84 3.67 -6.67
CA ALA A 67 5.99 3.22 -7.46
C ALA A 67 6.26 4.09 -8.71
N GLY A 68 5.75 5.32 -8.75
CA GLY A 68 5.79 6.19 -9.94
C GLY A 68 4.84 5.74 -11.05
N GLU A 69 4.85 6.45 -12.18
CA GLU A 69 4.15 6.00 -13.38
C GLU A 69 4.84 4.78 -13.98
N ARG A 70 4.04 3.80 -14.44
CA ARG A 70 4.57 2.58 -15.05
C ARG A 70 3.97 2.38 -16.45
N PRO A 71 4.81 2.08 -17.46
CA PRO A 71 4.34 1.81 -18.82
C PRO A 71 3.25 0.74 -18.86
N ASP A 72 2.30 0.88 -19.78
CA ASP A 72 1.22 -0.08 -20.03
C ASP A 72 0.33 -0.40 -18.82
N THR A 73 0.33 0.49 -17.81
CA THR A 73 -0.53 0.36 -16.62
C THR A 73 -1.41 1.58 -16.36
N LYS A 74 -2.50 1.33 -15.65
CA LYS A 74 -3.40 2.32 -15.06
C LYS A 74 -3.21 2.28 -13.55
N ILE A 75 -3.38 3.43 -12.92
CA ILE A 75 -3.37 3.55 -11.46
C ILE A 75 -4.80 3.37 -10.97
N GLU A 76 -5.03 2.37 -10.14
CA GLU A 76 -6.25 2.24 -9.34
C GLU A 76 -5.96 2.64 -7.90
N VAL A 77 -6.86 3.40 -7.32
CA VAL A 77 -6.84 3.72 -5.91
C VAL A 77 -8.07 3.16 -5.21
N THR A 78 -7.86 2.61 -4.02
CA THR A 78 -8.93 2.32 -3.07
C THR A 78 -8.62 2.95 -1.73
N VAL A 79 -9.49 3.85 -1.26
CA VAL A 79 -9.46 4.38 0.11
C VAL A 79 -10.41 3.56 0.97
N THR A 80 -9.97 3.03 2.11
CA THR A 80 -10.82 2.24 3.00
C THR A 80 -11.35 3.06 4.17
N ARG A 81 -12.46 2.61 4.78
CA ARG A 81 -13.04 3.22 5.99
C ARG A 81 -12.09 3.23 7.20
N LYS A 82 -11.04 2.40 7.18
CA LYS A 82 -10.03 2.32 8.24
C LYS A 82 -8.78 3.15 7.90
N ASN A 83 -8.88 4.09 6.96
CA ASN A 83 -7.77 4.91 6.49
C ASN A 83 -6.56 4.06 6.06
N ALA A 84 -6.81 3.05 5.25
CA ALA A 84 -5.77 2.44 4.41
C ALA A 84 -6.01 2.88 2.96
N ILE A 85 -4.95 3.24 2.26
CA ILE A 85 -4.98 3.61 0.85
C ILE A 85 -4.15 2.59 0.07
N PHE A 86 -4.77 2.00 -0.95
CA PHE A 86 -4.13 1.05 -1.86
C PHE A 86 -3.94 1.72 -3.21
N VAL A 87 -2.71 1.71 -3.71
CA VAL A 87 -2.35 2.14 -5.07
C VAL A 87 -1.96 0.89 -5.85
N ARG A 88 -2.76 0.49 -6.84
CA ARG A 88 -2.55 -0.71 -7.67
C ARG A 88 -2.22 -0.33 -9.10
N TYR A 89 -1.37 -1.13 -9.74
CA TYR A 89 -0.94 -0.95 -11.13
C TYR A 89 -1.54 -2.01 -12.04
N LEU A 90 -2.64 -1.68 -12.72
CA LEU A 90 -3.40 -2.63 -13.55
C LEU A 90 -2.99 -2.51 -15.01
N PRO A 91 -2.89 -3.60 -15.79
CA PRO A 91 -2.74 -3.50 -17.23
C PRO A 91 -3.85 -2.66 -17.88
N GLN A 92 -3.56 -1.97 -18.99
CA GLN A 92 -4.52 -1.06 -19.65
C GLN A 92 -5.90 -1.67 -19.96
N ASN A 93 -5.99 -2.97 -20.21
CA ASN A 93 -7.27 -3.61 -20.56
C ASN A 93 -8.03 -4.19 -19.36
N VAL A 94 -7.51 -4.02 -18.14
CA VAL A 94 -8.12 -4.54 -16.91
C VAL A 94 -9.00 -3.47 -16.27
N PRO A 95 -10.24 -3.79 -15.89
CA PRO A 95 -11.15 -2.86 -15.22
C PRO A 95 -10.74 -2.62 -13.76
N ALA A 96 -11.21 -1.51 -13.18
CA ALA A 96 -11.06 -1.29 -11.75
C ALA A 96 -11.75 -2.39 -10.93
N GLY A 97 -11.15 -2.77 -9.80
CA GLY A 97 -11.64 -3.80 -8.89
C GLY A 97 -11.36 -5.22 -9.35
N ASP A 98 -10.58 -5.42 -10.41
CA ASP A 98 -10.18 -6.75 -10.86
C ASP A 98 -9.47 -7.53 -9.72
N PRO A 99 -9.79 -8.83 -9.52
CA PRO A 99 -9.27 -9.63 -8.42
C PRO A 99 -7.84 -10.17 -8.66
N GLY A 100 -7.22 -9.86 -9.80
CA GLY A 100 -5.86 -10.25 -10.12
C GLY A 100 -4.83 -9.68 -9.14
N GLN A 101 -3.71 -10.41 -9.01
CA GLN A 101 -2.56 -9.95 -8.25
C GLN A 101 -1.73 -8.99 -9.11
N TYR A 102 -1.60 -7.76 -8.64
CA TYR A 102 -0.86 -6.69 -9.32
C TYR A 102 0.08 -6.01 -8.33
N LEU A 103 1.11 -5.34 -8.84
CA LEU A 103 1.94 -4.46 -8.02
C LEU A 103 1.02 -3.51 -7.23
N THR A 104 1.16 -3.52 -5.91
CA THR A 104 0.31 -2.78 -4.99
C THR A 104 1.18 -2.11 -3.94
N VAL A 105 1.01 -0.80 -3.78
CA VAL A 105 1.57 -0.04 -2.66
C VAL A 105 0.42 0.32 -1.72
N ALA A 106 0.41 -0.27 -0.54
CA ALA A 106 -0.62 -0.06 0.47
C ALA A 106 -0.03 0.76 1.62
N THR A 107 -0.66 1.89 1.95
CA THR A 107 -0.31 2.68 3.12
C THR A 107 -1.41 2.56 4.17
N TYR A 108 -1.04 2.12 5.37
CA TYR A 108 -1.92 1.96 6.52
C TYR A 108 -1.64 3.08 7.52
N TYR A 109 -2.62 3.94 7.79
CA TYR A 109 -2.47 5.08 8.72
C TYR A 109 -2.95 4.75 10.15
N ALA A 110 -2.64 5.65 11.08
CA ALA A 110 -3.06 5.61 12.49
C ALA A 110 -2.60 4.33 13.22
N ILE A 111 -1.41 3.85 12.88
CA ILE A 111 -0.78 2.67 13.49
C ILE A 111 0.68 2.95 13.87
N ASN A 112 1.19 2.20 14.84
CA ASN A 112 2.60 2.26 15.24
C ASN A 112 3.46 1.34 14.36
N GLY A 113 3.54 1.62 13.05
CA GLY A 113 4.17 0.75 12.05
C GLY A 113 5.63 0.41 12.36
N TYR A 114 6.45 1.41 12.69
CA TYR A 114 7.86 1.22 13.04
C TYR A 114 8.05 0.28 14.24
N GLU A 115 7.31 0.51 15.33
CA GLU A 115 7.39 -0.32 16.54
C GLU A 115 6.84 -1.74 16.29
N ALA A 116 5.81 -1.88 15.45
CA ALA A 116 5.29 -3.17 15.04
C ALA A 116 6.33 -3.97 14.25
N LEU A 117 7.05 -3.32 13.33
CA LEU A 117 8.16 -3.92 12.59
C LEU A 117 9.30 -4.30 13.55
N ARG A 118 9.78 -3.39 14.41
CA ARG A 118 10.82 -3.69 15.41
C ARG A 118 10.44 -4.88 16.30
N GLY A 119 9.18 -4.99 16.70
CA GLY A 119 8.68 -6.09 17.54
C GLY A 119 8.58 -7.45 16.84
N ALA A 120 8.64 -7.48 15.51
CA ALA A 120 8.50 -8.69 14.69
C ALA A 120 9.82 -9.14 14.03
N GLN A 121 10.95 -8.65 14.51
CA GLN A 121 12.27 -8.88 13.91
C GLN A 121 12.64 -10.38 13.79
N GLU A 122 12.21 -11.21 14.74
CA GLU A 122 12.45 -12.66 14.72
C GLU A 122 11.74 -13.39 13.56
N ASP A 123 10.72 -12.77 12.97
CA ASP A 123 9.96 -13.33 11.84
C ASP A 123 10.46 -12.82 10.47
N MET A 124 11.43 -11.90 10.48
CA MET A 124 11.97 -11.26 9.29
C MET A 124 13.03 -12.13 8.62
N ALA A 125 12.88 -12.30 7.31
CA ALA A 125 13.92 -12.88 6.46
C ALA A 125 15.04 -11.88 6.17
N ASP A 126 14.70 -10.59 6.11
CA ASP A 126 15.62 -9.50 5.88
C ASP A 126 15.10 -8.22 6.54
N VAL A 127 16.02 -7.41 7.05
CA VAL A 127 15.73 -6.12 7.68
C VAL A 127 16.87 -5.15 7.45
N ALA A 128 16.53 -3.93 7.06
CA ALA A 128 17.47 -2.84 6.87
C ALA A 128 16.92 -1.55 7.48
N GLU A 129 17.82 -0.65 7.87
CA GLU A 129 17.47 0.72 8.22
C GLU A 129 18.07 1.64 7.16
N ALA A 130 17.22 2.39 6.47
CA ALA A 130 17.65 3.35 5.45
C ALA A 130 18.25 4.61 6.09
N GLU A 131 19.02 5.38 5.32
CA GLU A 131 19.69 6.60 5.80
C GLU A 131 18.71 7.65 6.34
N ASP A 132 17.49 7.68 5.81
CA ASP A 132 16.39 8.56 6.24
C ASP A 132 15.66 8.05 7.50
N GLY A 133 16.09 6.93 8.07
CA GLY A 133 15.55 6.33 9.29
C GLY A 133 14.33 5.43 9.07
N ALA A 134 14.01 5.06 7.81
CA ALA A 134 13.01 4.04 7.55
C ALA A 134 13.51 2.66 7.98
N LEU A 135 12.70 1.91 8.74
CA LEU A 135 12.92 0.48 8.94
C LEU A 135 12.22 -0.27 7.82
N ILE A 136 12.99 -0.99 7.00
CA ILE A 136 12.55 -1.78 5.86
C ILE A 136 12.66 -3.26 6.22
N ALA A 137 11.61 -4.05 5.96
CA ALA A 137 11.52 -5.44 6.38
C ALA A 137 10.87 -6.34 5.33
N VAL A 138 11.41 -7.55 5.19
CA VAL A 138 10.80 -8.67 4.45
C VAL A 138 10.60 -9.83 5.42
N PHE A 139 9.40 -10.42 5.42
CA PHE A 139 9.07 -11.55 6.32
C PHE A 139 9.25 -12.90 5.63
N HIS A 140 9.66 -13.93 6.37
CA HIS A 140 9.86 -15.29 5.85
C HIS A 140 8.63 -15.86 5.13
N ASN A 141 7.43 -15.60 5.65
CA ASN A 141 6.17 -16.09 5.10
C ASN A 141 5.45 -15.10 4.18
N ARG A 142 6.08 -13.97 3.82
CA ARG A 142 5.53 -12.93 2.95
C ARG A 142 6.60 -12.37 2.01
N SER A 143 7.32 -13.26 1.33
CA SER A 143 8.45 -12.90 0.46
C SER A 143 8.10 -12.06 -0.77
N LEU A 144 6.81 -11.92 -1.08
CA LEU A 144 6.31 -11.04 -2.15
C LEU A 144 6.10 -9.59 -1.68
N SER A 145 6.14 -9.35 -0.38
CA SER A 145 5.92 -8.05 0.22
C SER A 145 7.17 -7.51 0.93
N THR A 146 7.41 -6.22 0.75
CA THR A 146 8.38 -5.45 1.54
C THR A 146 7.61 -4.40 2.33
N TYR A 147 7.93 -4.25 3.60
CA TYR A 147 7.26 -3.32 4.50
C TYR A 147 8.23 -2.24 4.94
N PHE A 148 7.77 -1.00 5.05
CA PHE A 148 8.58 0.03 5.70
C PHE A 148 7.74 0.99 6.52
N SER A 149 8.40 1.64 7.47
CA SER A 149 7.83 2.70 8.31
C SER A 149 8.95 3.55 8.90
N PHE A 150 8.59 4.75 9.34
CA PHE A 150 9.50 5.68 10.02
C PHE A 150 9.15 5.78 11.48
N LYS A 151 10.16 6.02 12.32
CA LYS A 151 9.95 6.30 13.73
C LYS A 151 9.02 7.51 13.88
N ASN A 152 7.99 7.37 14.71
CA ASN A 152 6.94 8.38 14.91
C ASN A 152 6.12 8.75 13.66
N GLY A 153 6.22 7.99 12.55
CA GLY A 153 5.47 8.30 11.31
C GLY A 153 3.96 8.08 11.43
N GLY A 154 3.50 7.19 12.32
CA GLY A 154 2.08 6.90 12.48
C GLY A 154 1.45 6.12 11.32
N PHE A 155 2.28 5.50 10.47
CA PHE A 155 1.86 4.67 9.34
C PHE A 155 2.75 3.44 9.15
N GLN A 156 2.33 2.51 8.30
CA GLN A 156 3.17 1.48 7.70
C GLN A 156 2.84 1.40 6.21
N THR A 157 3.86 1.22 5.37
CA THR A 157 3.68 0.95 3.94
C THR A 157 4.04 -0.50 3.66
N GLU A 158 3.23 -1.15 2.82
CA GLU A 158 3.49 -2.45 2.22
C GLU A 158 3.62 -2.29 0.70
N VAL A 159 4.69 -2.84 0.14
CA VAL A 159 4.94 -2.93 -1.29
C VAL A 159 4.81 -4.40 -1.64
N PHE A 160 3.75 -4.76 -2.35
CA PHE A 160 3.52 -6.12 -2.83
C PHE A 160 3.79 -6.21 -4.33
N SER A 161 4.52 -7.24 -4.77
CA SER A 161 4.60 -7.60 -6.19
C SER A 161 4.35 -9.09 -6.39
N PRO A 162 3.61 -9.51 -7.45
CA PRO A 162 3.54 -10.92 -7.84
C PRO A 162 4.89 -11.48 -8.34
N MET A 163 5.89 -10.63 -8.64
CA MET A 163 7.23 -11.04 -9.03
C MET A 163 8.14 -11.16 -7.81
N ILE A 164 8.69 -12.36 -7.58
CA ILE A 164 9.58 -12.64 -6.44
C ILE A 164 10.76 -11.66 -6.43
N GLY A 165 10.95 -10.99 -5.29
CA GLY A 165 12.06 -10.05 -5.08
C GLY A 165 11.83 -8.63 -5.62
N GLU A 166 10.83 -8.40 -6.49
CA GLU A 166 10.61 -7.07 -7.08
C GLU A 166 10.23 -6.04 -6.01
N SER A 167 9.39 -6.39 -5.02
CA SER A 167 8.99 -5.45 -3.96
C SER A 167 10.18 -4.91 -3.17
N LYS A 168 11.14 -5.78 -2.84
CA LYS A 168 12.37 -5.38 -2.15
C LYS A 168 13.25 -4.53 -3.07
N GLN A 169 13.42 -4.95 -4.32
CA GLN A 169 14.18 -4.18 -5.30
C GLN A 169 13.65 -2.76 -5.49
N LEU A 170 12.33 -2.59 -5.63
CA LEU A 170 11.67 -1.28 -5.79
C LEU A 170 11.83 -0.40 -4.54
N THR A 171 11.87 -1.02 -3.35
CA THR A 171 12.05 -0.29 -2.09
C THR A 171 13.51 0.14 -1.93
N ASP A 172 14.46 -0.78 -2.09
CA ASP A 172 15.89 -0.55 -1.89
C ASP A 172 16.47 0.46 -2.90
N ASN A 173 15.96 0.50 -4.13
CA ASN A 173 16.44 1.41 -5.16
C ASN A 173 15.76 2.79 -5.16
N GLY A 174 14.88 3.08 -4.18
CA GLY A 174 14.17 4.35 -4.07
C GLY A 174 13.09 4.56 -5.15
N THR A 175 12.62 3.50 -5.82
CA THR A 175 11.49 3.59 -6.77
C THR A 175 10.18 3.87 -6.05
N ILE A 176 10.03 3.33 -4.82
CA ILE A 176 8.89 3.65 -3.98
C ILE A 176 9.08 5.03 -3.36
N LYS A 177 8.27 5.99 -3.80
CA LYS A 177 8.37 7.40 -3.44
C LYS A 177 7.10 7.89 -2.80
N ILE A 178 7.19 9.00 -2.09
CA ILE A 178 6.01 9.74 -1.66
C ILE A 178 5.34 10.37 -2.89
N VAL A 179 4.01 10.34 -2.96
CA VAL A 179 3.26 11.03 -4.03
C VAL A 179 3.46 12.54 -3.88
N GLY A 180 3.80 13.23 -4.96
CA GLY A 180 3.97 14.70 -4.98
C GLY A 180 5.22 15.22 -4.26
N GLY A 181 6.13 14.35 -3.80
CA GLY A 181 7.44 14.76 -3.30
C GLY A 181 8.47 14.82 -4.42
N ASP A 182 9.26 15.91 -4.44
CA ASP A 182 10.47 15.98 -5.27
C ASP A 182 11.51 14.96 -4.75
N SER A 183 12.25 14.37 -5.68
CA SER A 183 13.33 13.39 -5.39
C SER A 183 14.55 14.06 -4.76
#